data_AF-A0A973J615-F1
#
_entry.id   AF-A0A973J615-F1
#
_cell.length_a   1.000
_cell.length_b   1.000
_cell.length_c   1.000
_cell.angle_alpha   90.00
_cell.angle_beta   90.00
_cell.angle_gamma   90.00
#
_symmetry.space_group_name_H-M   'P 1'
#
loop_
_entity.id
_entity.type
_entity.pdbx_description
1 polymer ?
#
loop_
_entity_poly.entity_id
_entity_poly.type
_entity_poly.pdbx_seq_one_letter_code
_entity_poly.pdbx_strand_id
1 'polypeptide(L)'
;MIKLMVLLLLPVLVLALYLSAATAETAVKHPMEVEVPVLCSQCHEDGRAALDHTAEFGKFRHRFMAQQNKQACDVCHVESFCSDCHANKEFLKPSDKFADSPERALPHRGDYLNQHKIDGKINPASCMKCHGRQNNQRCTTCHK
;
A
#
# COMPACT_ATOMS: atom_id res chain seq x y z
N MET A 1 -30.30 -7.36 -43.18
CA MET A 1 -30.40 -8.29 -42.03
C MET A 1 -29.16 -8.25 -41.13
N ILE A 2 -27.94 -8.42 -41.64
CA ILE A 2 -26.69 -8.41 -40.84
C ILE A 2 -26.53 -7.13 -39.99
N LYS A 3 -26.78 -5.94 -40.56
CA LYS A 3 -26.70 -4.66 -39.81
C LYS A 3 -27.68 -4.56 -38.64
N LEU A 4 -28.90 -5.09 -38.79
CA LEU A 4 -29.92 -5.08 -37.73
C LEU A 4 -29.55 -6.06 -36.60
N MET A 5 -28.94 -7.19 -36.97
CA MET A 5 -28.45 -8.20 -36.04
C MET A 5 -27.28 -7.68 -35.19
N VAL A 6 -26.32 -6.98 -35.81
CA VAL A 6 -25.20 -6.34 -35.10
C VAL A 6 -25.69 -5.25 -34.14
N LEU A 7 -26.67 -4.44 -34.55
CA LEU A 7 -27.20 -3.35 -33.71
C LEU A 7 -27.94 -3.85 -32.46
N LEU A 8 -28.52 -5.05 -32.52
CA LEU A 8 -29.19 -5.71 -31.39
C LEU A 8 -28.22 -6.53 -30.52
N LEU A 9 -27.20 -7.17 -31.11
CA LEU A 9 -26.28 -8.05 -30.38
C LEU A 9 -25.17 -7.29 -29.65
N LEU A 10 -24.73 -6.15 -30.16
CA LEU A 10 -23.67 -5.34 -29.54
C LEU A 10 -24.01 -4.82 -28.13
N PRO A 11 -25.21 -4.25 -27.86
CA PRO A 11 -25.58 -3.82 -26.51
C PRO A 11 -25.76 -5.00 -25.54
N VAL A 12 -26.22 -6.16 -26.03
CA VAL A 12 -26.34 -7.39 -25.21
C VAL A 12 -24.96 -7.90 -24.81
N LEU A 13 -23.99 -7.89 -25.73
CA LEU A 13 -22.62 -8.27 -25.45
C LEU A 13 -21.96 -7.31 -24.44
N VAL A 14 -22.16 -6.00 -24.60
CA VAL A 14 -21.66 -4.99 -23.66
C VAL A 14 -22.27 -5.19 -22.26
N LEU A 15 -23.58 -5.45 -22.18
CA LEU A 15 -24.26 -5.71 -20.90
C LEU A 15 -23.76 -7.00 -20.24
N ALA A 16 -23.56 -8.07 -21.01
CA ALA A 16 -23.02 -9.34 -20.50
C ALA A 16 -21.59 -9.20 -19.96
N LEU A 17 -20.74 -8.40 -20.64
CA LEU A 17 -19.39 -8.07 -20.18
C LEU A 17 -19.41 -7.22 -18.89
N TYR A 18 -20.37 -6.30 -18.77
CA TYR A 18 -20.53 -5.47 -17.57
C TYR A 18 -20.96 -6.30 -16.35
N LEU A 19 -21.89 -7.24 -16.55
CA LEU A 19 -22.39 -8.15 -15.50
C LEU A 19 -21.31 -9.12 -15.01
N SER A 20 -20.42 -9.57 -15.88
CA SER A 20 -19.35 -10.51 -15.51
C SER A 20 -18.19 -9.82 -14.78
N ALA A 21 -17.92 -8.54 -15.06
CA ALA A 21 -16.91 -7.76 -14.33
C ALA A 21 -17.30 -7.43 -12.88
N ALA A 22 -18.59 -7.42 -12.55
CA ALA A 22 -19.10 -7.02 -11.24
C ALA A 22 -18.99 -8.12 -10.15
N THR A 23 -18.45 -9.29 -10.44
CA THR A 23 -18.50 -10.46 -9.53
C THR A 23 -17.25 -10.70 -8.68
N ALA A 24 -16.20 -9.90 -8.84
CA ALA A 24 -15.00 -10.00 -8.00
C ALA A 24 -15.08 -9.05 -6.79
N GLU A 25 -16.17 -9.14 -6.01
CA GLU A 25 -16.28 -8.38 -4.76
C GLU A 25 -15.49 -9.10 -3.66
N THR A 26 -14.42 -8.43 -3.18
CA THR A 26 -13.75 -8.81 -1.94
C THR A 26 -14.68 -8.44 -0.79
N ALA A 27 -15.17 -9.44 -0.07
CA ALA A 27 -16.12 -9.24 1.02
C ALA A 27 -15.52 -8.33 2.11
N VAL A 28 -16.29 -7.32 2.54
CA VAL A 28 -15.92 -6.38 3.62
C VAL A 28 -15.72 -7.08 4.97
N LYS A 29 -16.26 -8.30 5.13
CA LYS A 29 -16.06 -9.14 6.31
C LYS A 29 -15.50 -10.48 5.90
N HIS A 30 -14.48 -10.93 6.63
CA HIS A 30 -13.93 -12.26 6.47
C HIS A 30 -14.98 -13.30 6.94
N PRO A 31 -15.23 -14.39 6.18
CA PRO A 31 -16.32 -15.34 6.44
C PRO A 31 -16.10 -16.22 7.68
N MET A 32 -14.90 -16.19 8.27
CA MET A 32 -14.58 -16.88 9.52
C MET A 32 -13.80 -15.96 10.45
N GLU A 33 -13.89 -16.23 11.75
CA GLU A 33 -13.07 -15.61 12.79
C GLU A 33 -11.58 -15.88 12.49
N VAL A 34 -10.77 -14.84 12.52
CA VAL A 34 -9.31 -14.94 12.37
C VAL A 34 -8.63 -14.14 13.47
N GLU A 35 -7.63 -14.73 14.11
CA GLU A 35 -6.81 -14.02 15.09
C GLU A 35 -5.74 -13.20 14.36
N VAL A 36 -5.70 -11.89 14.62
CA VAL A 36 -4.80 -10.94 13.95
C VAL A 36 -3.51 -10.80 14.76
N PRO A 37 -2.30 -10.81 14.15
CA PRO A 37 -2.02 -10.84 12.71
C PRO A 37 -1.98 -12.27 12.12
N VAL A 38 -2.75 -12.49 11.04
CA VAL A 38 -2.75 -13.73 10.25
C VAL A 38 -2.10 -13.48 8.88
N LEU A 39 -1.35 -14.46 8.38
CA LEU A 39 -0.87 -14.45 6.98
C LEU A 39 -1.92 -15.11 6.10
N CYS A 40 -2.40 -14.40 5.08
CA CYS A 40 -3.42 -14.87 4.15
C CYS A 40 -3.01 -16.18 3.47
N SER A 41 -1.71 -16.35 3.18
CA SER A 41 -1.15 -17.57 2.61
C SER A 41 -1.32 -18.83 3.46
N GLN A 42 -1.69 -18.72 4.75
CA GLN A 42 -1.99 -19.89 5.58
C GLN A 42 -3.29 -20.58 5.17
N CYS A 43 -4.21 -19.86 4.51
CA CYS A 43 -5.51 -20.39 4.09
C CYS A 43 -5.84 -20.12 2.62
N HIS A 44 -5.13 -19.21 1.95
CA HIS A 44 -5.37 -18.84 0.56
C HIS A 44 -4.18 -19.17 -0.32
N GLU A 45 -4.42 -19.90 -1.40
CA GLU A 45 -3.44 -20.16 -2.47
C GLU A 45 -3.64 -19.26 -3.69
N ASP A 46 -4.67 -18.40 -3.66
CA ASP A 46 -4.98 -17.46 -4.75
C ASP A 46 -4.34 -16.08 -4.56
N GLY A 47 -4.78 -15.09 -5.33
CA GLY A 47 -4.25 -13.73 -5.28
C GLY A 47 -4.28 -13.07 -3.89
N ARG A 48 -5.10 -13.56 -2.95
CA ARG A 48 -5.13 -13.06 -1.57
C ARG A 48 -3.83 -13.35 -0.81
N ALA A 49 -3.14 -14.44 -1.11
CA ALA A 49 -1.83 -14.75 -0.53
C ALA A 49 -0.79 -13.65 -0.80
N ALA A 50 -0.97 -12.87 -1.87
CA ALA A 50 -0.09 -11.76 -2.19
C ALA A 50 -0.21 -10.57 -1.21
N LEU A 51 -1.24 -10.55 -0.36
CA LEU A 51 -1.51 -9.52 0.65
C LEU A 51 -0.97 -9.88 2.04
N ASP A 52 -0.13 -10.90 2.14
CA ASP A 52 0.63 -11.18 3.36
C ASP A 52 1.43 -9.96 3.80
N HIS A 53 1.10 -9.41 4.97
CA HIS A 53 1.71 -8.20 5.53
C HIS A 53 3.09 -8.49 6.17
N THR A 54 4.00 -9.09 5.40
CA THR A 54 5.39 -9.30 5.83
C THR A 54 6.20 -8.01 5.73
N ALA A 55 7.38 -7.97 6.35
CA ALA A 55 8.31 -6.84 6.18
C ALA A 55 8.74 -6.61 4.71
N GLU A 56 8.79 -7.68 3.92
CA GLU A 56 9.07 -7.63 2.48
C GLU A 56 7.93 -6.94 1.72
N PHE A 57 6.67 -7.21 2.11
CA PHE A 57 5.50 -6.58 1.50
C PHE A 57 5.57 -5.06 1.62
N GLY A 58 5.74 -4.52 2.84
CA GLY A 58 5.82 -3.08 3.04
C GLY A 58 6.98 -2.42 2.27
N LYS A 59 8.12 -3.11 2.17
CA LYS A 59 9.34 -2.58 1.57
C LYS A 59 9.35 -2.61 0.04
N PHE A 60 8.83 -3.67 -0.56
CA PHE A 60 9.00 -3.91 -2.00
C PHE A 60 7.69 -4.12 -2.76
N ARG A 61 6.68 -4.75 -2.17
CA ARG A 61 5.45 -5.14 -2.88
C ARG A 61 4.32 -4.13 -2.76
N HIS A 62 4.20 -3.42 -1.65
CA HIS A 62 3.15 -2.43 -1.38
C HIS A 62 2.95 -1.50 -2.57
N ARG A 63 4.03 -0.93 -3.12
CA ARG A 63 3.95 0.02 -4.24
C ARG A 63 3.28 -0.59 -5.48
N PHE A 64 3.59 -1.85 -5.76
CA PHE A 64 3.12 -2.53 -6.97
C PHE A 64 1.67 -2.96 -6.79
N MET A 65 1.33 -3.49 -5.61
CA MET A 65 -0.03 -3.89 -5.28
C MET A 65 -0.96 -2.67 -5.23
N ALA A 66 -0.54 -1.57 -4.60
CA ALA A 66 -1.31 -0.32 -4.54
C ALA A 66 -1.50 0.31 -5.92
N GLN A 67 -0.51 0.21 -6.82
CA GLN A 67 -0.63 0.66 -8.21
C GLN A 67 -1.60 -0.21 -9.03
N GLN A 68 -1.60 -1.53 -8.78
CA GLN A 68 -2.44 -2.46 -9.53
C GLN A 68 -3.91 -2.39 -9.09
N ASN A 69 -4.16 -2.31 -7.78
CA ASN A 69 -5.51 -2.29 -7.23
C ASN A 69 -5.54 -1.66 -5.83
N LYS A 70 -5.59 -0.32 -5.77
CA LYS A 70 -5.74 0.41 -4.49
C LYS A 70 -7.04 0.01 -3.77
N GLN A 71 -8.12 -0.21 -4.51
CA GLN A 71 -9.45 -0.48 -3.93
C GLN A 71 -9.47 -1.74 -3.06
N ALA A 72 -8.60 -2.71 -3.34
CA ALA A 72 -8.44 -3.90 -2.48
C ALA A 72 -7.96 -3.55 -1.06
N CYS A 73 -7.19 -2.48 -0.90
CA CYS A 73 -6.73 -2.02 0.42
C CYS A 73 -7.88 -1.41 1.22
N ASP A 74 -8.82 -0.75 0.54
CA ASP A 74 -9.94 -0.02 1.16
C ASP A 74 -10.97 -0.97 1.83
N VAL A 75 -10.87 -2.28 1.55
CA VAL A 75 -11.66 -3.34 2.20
C VAL A 75 -11.31 -3.45 3.70
N CYS A 76 -10.04 -3.25 4.06
CA CYS A 76 -9.54 -3.42 5.42
C CYS A 76 -8.99 -2.12 6.03
N HIS A 77 -8.48 -1.21 5.20
CA HIS A 77 -7.86 0.04 5.63
C HIS A 77 -8.72 1.25 5.29
N VAL A 78 -8.77 2.21 6.22
CA VAL A 78 -9.40 3.52 5.98
C VAL A 78 -8.45 4.45 5.21
N GLU A 79 -8.98 5.42 4.45
CA GLU A 79 -8.17 6.33 3.62
C GLU A 79 -7.08 7.10 4.41
N SER A 80 -7.32 7.40 5.69
CA SER A 80 -6.32 8.04 6.54
C SER A 80 -5.06 7.20 6.71
N PHE A 81 -5.15 5.86 6.68
CA PHE A 81 -3.99 4.97 6.75
C PHE A 81 -3.00 5.22 5.60
N CYS A 82 -3.50 5.43 4.39
CA CYS A 82 -2.66 5.77 3.23
C CYS A 82 -2.00 7.14 3.40
N SER A 83 -2.77 8.08 3.97
CA SER A 83 -2.33 9.46 4.21
C SER A 83 -1.18 9.54 5.21
N ASP A 84 -1.02 8.55 6.09
CA ASP A 84 0.07 8.54 7.07
C ASP A 84 1.47 8.61 6.43
N CYS A 85 1.62 8.03 5.23
CA CYS A 85 2.86 8.07 4.46
C CYS A 85 2.76 8.94 3.20
N HIS A 86 1.58 9.01 2.58
CA HIS A 86 1.39 9.70 1.31
C HIS A 86 0.92 11.16 1.45
N ALA A 87 0.37 11.57 2.59
CA ALA A 87 0.08 12.96 2.84
C ALA A 87 1.34 13.64 3.36
N ASN A 88 1.83 14.64 2.62
CA ASN A 88 2.95 15.50 3.02
C ASN A 88 2.65 16.39 4.25
N LYS A 89 1.66 16.04 5.07
CA LYS A 89 1.07 16.85 6.14
C LYS A 89 0.58 16.00 7.33
N GLU A 90 1.27 14.93 7.71
CA GLU A 90 0.99 14.32 9.01
C GLU A 90 1.27 15.34 10.13
N PHE A 91 0.32 15.45 11.08
CA PHE A 91 0.44 16.30 12.27
C PHE A 91 1.30 15.67 13.38
N LEU A 92 1.53 14.36 13.31
CA LEU A 92 2.37 13.58 14.23
C LEU A 92 3.55 13.01 13.45
N LYS A 93 4.73 12.95 14.04
CA LYS A 93 5.86 12.30 13.39
C LYS A 93 5.57 10.79 13.31
N PRO A 94 5.80 10.11 12.17
CA PRO A 94 5.64 8.66 12.09
C PRO A 94 6.44 7.89 13.16
N SER A 95 7.53 8.49 13.66
CA SER A 95 8.37 7.96 14.75
C SER A 95 7.65 7.88 16.09
N ASP A 96 6.71 8.79 16.31
CA ASP A 96 5.93 8.89 17.55
C ASP A 96 4.66 8.02 17.43
N LYS A 97 4.14 7.88 16.21
CA LYS A 97 2.94 7.09 15.91
C LYS A 97 3.21 5.58 15.77
N PHE A 98 4.40 5.20 15.31
CA PHE A 98 4.75 3.81 14.97
C PHE A 98 6.09 3.36 15.56
N ALA A 99 6.43 3.83 16.76
CA ALA A 99 7.72 3.59 17.41
C ALA A 99 8.12 2.10 17.44
N ASP A 100 7.15 1.20 17.63
CA ASP A 100 7.38 -0.23 17.89
C ASP A 100 6.90 -1.16 16.75
N SER A 101 6.60 -0.66 15.55
CA SER A 101 6.03 -1.49 14.46
C SER A 101 7.13 -2.05 13.54
N PRO A 102 7.58 -3.31 13.69
CA PRO A 102 8.68 -3.88 12.90
C PRO A 102 8.30 -4.12 11.44
N GLU A 103 7.02 -4.35 11.14
CA GLU A 103 6.47 -4.47 9.80
C GLU A 103 6.55 -3.16 8.99
N ARG A 104 6.70 -2.02 9.66
CA ARG A 104 6.95 -0.74 9.02
C ARG A 104 8.42 -0.41 9.16
N ALA A 105 9.23 -0.83 8.19
CA ALA A 105 10.60 -0.34 8.00
C ALA A 105 10.59 1.15 7.63
N LEU A 106 10.14 2.00 8.55
CA LEU A 106 9.88 3.41 8.30
C LEU A 106 11.20 4.18 8.31
N PRO A 107 11.37 5.12 7.36
CA PRO A 107 12.46 6.09 7.41
C PRO A 107 12.42 6.98 8.67
N HIS A 108 11.28 7.02 9.37
CA HIS A 108 11.01 7.83 10.55
C HIS A 108 10.50 6.93 11.69
N ARG A 109 11.37 6.11 12.25
CA ARG A 109 11.12 5.32 13.46
C ARG A 109 11.51 6.09 14.73
N GLY A 110 10.98 5.68 15.89
CA GLY A 110 11.18 6.35 17.19
C GLY A 110 12.65 6.66 17.51
N ASP A 111 13.56 5.76 17.16
CA ASP A 111 15.01 5.87 17.37
C ASP A 111 15.79 6.44 16.18
N TYR A 112 15.12 7.17 15.26
CA TYR A 112 15.73 7.63 14.00
C TYR A 112 17.10 8.31 14.18
N LEU A 113 17.32 9.15 15.20
CA LEU A 113 18.62 9.80 15.38
C LEU A 113 19.77 8.81 15.64
N ASN A 114 19.50 7.70 16.34
CA ASN A 114 20.49 6.65 16.59
C ASN A 114 20.80 5.85 15.32
N GLN A 115 19.81 5.74 14.43
CA GLN A 115 19.84 4.86 13.27
C GLN A 115 20.18 5.60 11.99
N HIS A 116 20.00 6.92 11.97
CA HIS A 116 20.28 7.82 10.86
C HIS A 116 21.69 7.64 10.33
N LYS A 117 22.69 7.43 11.21
CA LYS A 117 24.06 7.16 10.81
C LYS A 117 24.17 5.87 9.98
N ILE A 118 23.44 4.83 10.37
CA ILE A 118 23.45 3.52 9.72
C ILE A 118 22.65 3.62 8.41
N ASP A 119 21.40 4.08 8.49
CA ASP A 119 20.48 4.17 7.35
C ASP A 119 20.99 5.14 6.27
N GLY A 120 21.52 6.30 6.69
CA GLY A 120 22.14 7.29 5.81
C GLY A 120 23.44 6.81 5.17
N LYS A 121 24.16 5.85 5.78
CA LYS A 121 25.33 5.20 5.18
C LYS A 121 24.94 4.10 4.21
N ILE A 122 23.90 3.32 4.53
CA ILE A 122 23.41 2.22 3.70
C ILE A 122 22.74 2.76 2.43
N ASN A 123 21.80 3.69 2.59
CA ASN A 123 21.03 4.24 1.47
C ASN A 123 20.45 5.64 1.77
N PRO A 124 21.25 6.71 1.58
CA PRO A 124 20.78 8.07 1.79
C PRO A 124 19.70 8.49 0.77
N ALA A 125 19.66 7.86 -0.41
CA ALA A 125 18.68 8.17 -1.45
C ALA A 125 17.23 7.83 -1.05
N SER A 126 17.04 6.94 -0.06
CA SER A 126 15.72 6.58 0.46
C SER A 126 14.96 7.79 1.04
N CYS A 127 15.66 8.67 1.76
CA CYS A 127 15.09 9.89 2.36
C CYS A 127 14.68 10.92 1.31
N MET A 128 15.39 10.93 0.18
CA MET A 128 15.31 11.99 -0.84
C MET A 128 14.05 11.89 -1.69
N LYS A 129 13.39 10.73 -1.66
CA LYS A 129 12.10 10.49 -2.30
C LYS A 129 11.00 11.40 -1.76
N CYS A 130 11.07 11.73 -0.46
CA CYS A 130 10.10 12.57 0.22
C CYS A 130 10.69 13.94 0.57
N HIS A 131 11.96 13.99 0.98
CA HIS A 131 12.59 15.22 1.47
C HIS A 131 13.33 16.03 0.40
N GLY A 132 13.44 15.56 -0.84
CA GLY A 132 14.13 16.28 -1.92
C GLY A 132 15.65 16.04 -1.95
N ARG A 133 16.43 16.92 -2.58
CA ARG A 133 17.86 16.71 -2.91
C ARG A 133 18.82 16.81 -1.72
N GLN A 134 20.02 16.23 -1.90
CA GLN A 134 21.11 16.27 -0.91
C GLN A 134 21.42 17.74 -0.60
N ASN A 135 21.57 18.07 0.69
CA ASN A 135 21.72 19.44 1.23
C ASN A 135 20.44 20.29 1.27
N ASN A 136 19.26 19.67 1.36
CA ASN A 136 18.06 20.41 1.76
C ASN A 136 18.22 20.99 3.19
N GLN A 137 17.33 21.92 3.56
CA GLN A 137 17.32 22.56 4.90
C GLN A 137 17.31 21.57 6.07
N ARG A 138 16.76 20.36 5.88
CA ARG A 138 16.69 19.34 6.93
C ARG A 138 18.06 18.69 7.15
N CYS A 139 18.78 18.36 6.08
CA CYS A 139 20.14 17.79 6.16
C CYS A 139 21.14 18.81 6.71
N THR A 140 21.08 20.07 6.24
CA THR A 140 22.04 21.13 6.60
C THR A 140 21.88 21.63 8.04
N THR A 141 20.80 21.24 8.72
CA THR A 141 20.65 21.51 10.16
C THR A 141 21.77 20.85 10.97
N CYS A 142 22.21 19.65 10.57
CA CYS A 142 23.24 18.89 11.29
C CYS A 142 24.51 18.63 10.46
N HIS A 143 24.42 18.64 9.13
CA HIS A 143 25.55 18.36 8.21
C HIS A 143 25.93 19.64 7.46
N LYS A 144 26.86 20.42 8.02
CA LYS A 144 27.41 21.62 7.40
C LYS A 144 28.67 21.32 6.60
#